data_AF-A0A1M3BE91-F1
#
_entry.id   AF-A0A1M3BE91-F1
#
_cell.length_a   1.000
_cell.length_b   1.000
_cell.length_c   1.000
_cell.angle_alpha   90.00
_cell.angle_beta   90.00
_cell.angle_gamma   90.00
#
_symmetry.space_group_name_H-M   'P 1'
#
loop_
_entity.id
_entity.type
_entity.pdbx_description
1 polymer ?
#
loop_
_entity_poly.entity_id
_entity_poly.type
_entity_poly.pdbx_seq_one_letter_code
_entity_poly.pdbx_strand_id
1 'polypeptide(L)'
;MTIGALSHPQPTTHIEGSSTEQKLNVTNSNPLWQTLKKIGGTVQKVLFATTLGLVISKNAPLEANPKTVESEYYINALIDEARGLYQNALKMAKSSPQHNEIDFINRLENEVLTLGSSRIICNKDFKPRTKLIQLLQILECDISSQLATIEKINEWAQANLLRQGERWQAQSNKFEKYKEEILPFLHEFVLIDEVNPSFKHYEEAIIHGASLSTMRLRLQFLIEQWEKGVRFDSLSFLTGARPLDPAIENEISFRNAYNSAFKIRSDWQLTNLPTTEAEAAQMIWDQAEMAEEMRMIKVTFVNAPMKMDEKTGKQIRPNTDDTVYLWKKNLDKLPSKVLAISNQPYVNRQDLVVRSIIPNLPFETVGPKANDQEIIALFLDELARIIYQTKKAYETFLKKS
;
A
#
# COMPACT_ATOMS: atom_id res chain seq x y z
N MET A 1 11.98 49.34 -56.42
CA MET A 1 10.83 49.25 -55.50
C MET A 1 11.29 48.56 -54.24
N THR A 2 10.93 49.15 -53.11
CA THR A 2 11.63 49.11 -51.83
C THR A 2 11.34 47.83 -51.03
N ILE A 3 12.37 47.34 -50.36
CA ILE A 3 12.36 46.25 -49.37
C ILE A 3 11.72 46.77 -48.07
N GLY A 4 10.70 46.08 -47.57
CA GLY A 4 10.08 46.35 -46.26
C GLY A 4 10.26 45.16 -45.33
N ALA A 5 11.16 45.30 -44.36
CA ALA A 5 11.39 44.35 -43.28
C ALA A 5 10.35 44.56 -42.16
N LEU A 6 9.76 43.48 -41.66
CA LEU A 6 8.94 43.48 -40.45
C LEU A 6 9.74 42.84 -39.30
N SER A 7 9.98 43.64 -38.28
CA SER A 7 10.64 43.32 -37.02
C SER A 7 9.67 42.66 -36.04
N HIS A 8 10.05 41.52 -35.47
CA HIS A 8 9.40 40.97 -34.27
C HIS A 8 10.08 41.50 -33.00
N PRO A 9 9.34 41.86 -31.93
CA PRO A 9 9.92 42.21 -30.65
C PRO A 9 10.20 40.94 -29.83
N GLN A 10 11.41 40.86 -29.26
CA GLN A 10 11.71 39.91 -28.19
C GLN A 10 11.27 40.48 -26.83
N PRO A 11 10.67 39.68 -25.93
CA PRO A 11 10.55 40.05 -24.54
C PRO A 11 11.78 39.55 -23.77
N THR A 12 12.63 40.48 -23.35
CA THR A 12 13.63 40.28 -22.29
C THR A 12 12.97 40.58 -20.94
N THR A 13 12.81 39.57 -20.10
CA THR A 13 12.62 39.75 -18.65
C THR A 13 13.75 39.06 -17.90
N HIS A 14 14.72 39.87 -17.47
CA HIS A 14 15.65 39.51 -16.42
C HIS A 14 14.90 39.40 -15.10
N ILE A 15 14.96 38.24 -14.45
CA ILE A 15 14.66 38.08 -13.03
C ILE A 15 15.96 37.64 -12.36
N GLU A 16 16.61 38.57 -11.67
CA GLU A 16 17.64 38.25 -10.69
C GLU A 16 16.94 37.70 -9.44
N GLY A 17 17.03 36.38 -9.23
CA GLY A 17 16.64 35.73 -8.00
C GLY A 17 17.89 35.39 -7.19
N SER A 18 18.17 36.15 -6.13
CA SER A 18 19.21 35.84 -5.15
C SER A 18 18.81 34.61 -4.33
N SER A 19 19.50 33.48 -4.51
CA SER A 19 19.39 32.31 -3.64
C SER A 19 20.21 32.53 -2.37
N THR A 20 19.60 33.14 -1.35
CA THR A 20 20.11 33.07 0.01
C THR A 20 19.82 31.68 0.56
N GLU A 21 20.83 30.79 0.56
CA GLU A 21 20.84 29.61 1.44
C GLU A 21 20.76 30.09 2.88
N GLN A 22 19.56 30.06 3.48
CA GLN A 22 19.43 30.10 4.93
C GLN A 22 19.87 28.75 5.50
N LYS A 23 21.17 28.63 5.80
CA LYS A 23 21.65 27.59 6.72
C LYS A 23 21.03 27.85 8.10
N LEU A 24 20.10 26.98 8.49
CA LEU A 24 19.56 26.91 9.84
C LEU A 24 20.71 26.58 10.81
N ASN A 25 21.26 27.62 11.43
CA ASN A 25 22.24 27.50 12.51
C ASN A 25 21.48 27.08 13.78
N VAL A 26 21.33 25.77 13.98
CA VAL A 26 20.86 25.21 15.26
C VAL A 26 21.98 25.43 16.28
N THR A 27 21.80 26.42 17.15
CA THR A 27 22.79 26.78 18.16
C THR A 27 22.86 25.72 19.29
N ASN A 28 24.05 25.59 19.89
CA ASN A 28 24.38 24.65 20.99
C ASN A 28 23.57 24.84 22.30
N SER A 29 22.62 25.78 22.31
CA SER A 29 21.76 26.09 23.46
C SER A 29 20.44 25.32 23.46
N ASN A 30 20.16 24.49 22.44
CA ASN A 30 18.93 23.68 22.42
C ASN A 30 18.91 22.67 23.60
N PRO A 31 17.91 22.70 24.50
CA PRO A 31 17.79 21.79 25.64
C PRO A 31 17.80 20.30 25.23
N LEU A 32 17.35 20.00 24.01
CA LEU A 32 17.35 18.68 23.40
C LEU A 32 18.79 18.20 23.12
N TRP A 33 19.66 19.09 22.61
CA TRP A 33 21.09 18.81 22.40
C TRP A 33 21.85 18.60 23.71
N GLN A 34 21.48 19.33 24.77
CA GLN A 34 22.05 19.14 26.11
C GLN A 34 21.62 17.81 26.75
N THR A 35 20.39 17.37 26.48
CA THR A 35 19.87 16.06 26.93
C THR A 35 20.56 14.92 26.17
N LEU A 36 20.75 15.06 24.84
CA LEU A 36 21.48 14.10 24.02
C LEU A 36 22.98 13.99 24.38
N LYS A 37 23.59 15.02 24.98
CA LYS A 37 24.97 14.92 25.51
C LYS A 37 25.08 14.12 26.81
N LYS A 38 24.01 14.07 27.61
CA LYS A 38 23.97 13.34 28.89
C LYS A 38 23.69 11.85 28.73
N ILE A 39 23.07 11.45 27.62
CA ILE A 39 22.85 10.05 27.25
C ILE A 39 24.16 9.50 26.67
N GLY A 40 24.79 8.54 27.35
CA GLY A 40 26.09 7.99 26.97
C GLY A 40 25.98 7.06 25.75
N GLY A 41 26.94 7.17 24.82
CA GLY A 41 26.99 6.29 23.65
C GLY A 41 26.01 6.66 22.54
N THR A 42 26.50 6.61 21.30
CA THR A 42 25.77 7.00 20.08
C THR A 42 24.48 6.20 19.89
N VAL A 43 24.45 4.93 20.31
CA VAL A 43 23.29 4.04 20.19
C VAL A 43 22.12 4.48 21.09
N GLN A 44 22.39 4.87 22.34
CA GLN A 44 21.34 5.33 23.26
C GLN A 44 20.73 6.66 22.80
N LYS A 45 21.51 7.49 22.08
CA LYS A 45 21.02 8.72 21.45
C LYS A 45 20.09 8.43 20.27
N VAL A 46 20.41 7.43 19.45
CA VAL A 46 19.53 6.99 18.34
C VAL A 46 18.25 6.36 18.90
N LEU A 47 18.36 5.46 19.89
CA LEU A 47 17.21 4.85 20.56
C LEU A 47 16.27 5.91 21.18
N PHE A 48 16.85 6.91 21.84
CA PHE A 48 16.10 8.03 22.40
C PHE A 48 15.48 8.89 21.31
N ALA A 49 16.21 9.23 20.23
CA ALA A 49 15.68 10.03 19.13
C ALA A 49 14.53 9.30 18.39
N THR A 50 14.63 8.01 18.13
CA THR A 50 13.55 7.22 17.50
C THR A 50 12.35 7.05 18.42
N THR A 51 12.57 6.77 19.71
CA THR A 51 11.48 6.66 20.70
C THR A 51 10.81 8.01 20.92
N LEU A 52 11.59 9.10 20.97
CA LEU A 52 11.09 10.46 21.12
C LEU A 52 10.37 10.94 19.86
N GLY A 53 10.85 10.61 18.65
CA GLY A 53 10.15 10.85 17.39
C GLY A 53 8.78 10.16 17.37
N LEU A 54 8.71 8.90 17.81
CA LEU A 54 7.47 8.15 17.96
C LEU A 54 6.55 8.69 19.06
N VAL A 55 7.10 9.29 20.13
CA VAL A 55 6.33 9.89 21.23
C VAL A 55 5.83 11.30 20.86
N ILE A 56 6.64 12.09 20.16
CA ILE A 56 6.25 13.41 19.64
C ILE A 56 5.18 13.25 18.57
N SER A 57 5.29 12.27 17.66
CA SER A 57 4.22 11.93 16.71
C SER A 57 2.92 11.54 17.40
N LYS A 58 2.97 10.99 18.62
CA LYS A 58 1.79 10.58 19.40
C LYS A 58 1.20 11.70 20.26
N ASN A 59 1.99 12.70 20.65
CA ASN A 59 1.63 13.69 21.67
C ASN A 59 1.74 15.15 21.20
N ALA A 60 2.02 15.42 19.92
CA ALA A 60 1.97 16.77 19.38
C ALA A 60 0.58 17.40 19.62
N PRO A 61 0.47 18.56 20.28
CA PRO A 61 -0.81 19.22 20.50
C PRO A 61 -1.44 19.62 19.16
N LEU A 62 -2.67 19.18 18.92
CA LEU A 62 -3.45 19.41 17.70
C LEU A 62 -4.03 20.84 17.57
N GLU A 63 -3.55 21.81 18.35
CA GLU A 63 -4.05 23.20 18.24
C GLU A 63 -3.37 24.03 17.14
N ALA A 64 -2.44 23.44 16.38
CA ALA A 64 -1.90 24.09 15.19
C ALA A 64 -2.89 23.97 14.00
N ASN A 65 -3.45 25.11 13.61
CA ASN A 65 -4.36 25.34 12.49
C ASN A 65 -3.99 24.51 11.23
N PRO A 66 -4.89 23.63 10.73
CA PRO A 66 -4.55 22.60 9.74
C PRO A 66 -4.48 23.09 8.28
N LYS A 67 -3.99 24.31 8.03
CA LYS A 67 -3.99 24.94 6.69
C LYS A 67 -2.63 25.07 6.01
N THR A 68 -1.55 24.49 6.53
CA THR A 68 -0.23 24.64 5.88
C THR A 68 0.33 23.32 5.36
N VAL A 69 0.59 23.32 4.05
CA VAL A 69 1.39 22.36 3.27
C VAL A 69 2.75 22.04 3.95
N GLU A 70 3.21 22.92 4.84
CA GLU A 70 4.41 22.74 5.66
C GLU A 70 4.30 21.57 6.66
N SER A 71 3.09 21.20 7.09
CA SER A 71 2.90 20.09 8.05
C SER A 71 3.12 18.70 7.44
N GLU A 72 2.70 18.49 6.19
CA GLU A 72 2.98 17.25 5.45
C GLU A 72 4.45 17.10 5.09
N TYR A 73 5.10 18.20 4.67
CA TYR A 73 6.54 18.21 4.44
C TYR A 73 7.30 17.85 5.72
N TYR A 74 6.87 18.37 6.87
CA TYR A 74 7.46 18.08 8.17
C TYR A 74 7.27 16.62 8.62
N ILE A 75 6.08 16.04 8.39
CA ILE A 75 5.81 14.63 8.70
C ILE A 75 6.62 13.70 7.81
N ASN A 76 6.69 13.96 6.50
CA ASN A 76 7.49 13.16 5.57
C ASN A 76 8.99 13.28 5.87
N ALA A 77 9.48 14.48 6.21
CA ALA A 77 10.86 14.67 6.68
C ALA A 77 11.15 13.89 7.96
N LEU A 78 10.22 13.84 8.92
CA LEU A 78 10.37 13.05 10.15
C LEU A 78 10.34 11.53 9.87
N ILE A 79 9.51 11.07 8.93
CA ILE A 79 9.48 9.66 8.51
C ILE A 79 10.78 9.27 7.82
N ASP A 80 11.30 10.12 6.92
CA ASP A 80 12.55 9.87 6.22
C ASP A 80 13.76 9.96 7.16
N GLU A 81 13.73 10.87 8.14
CA GLU A 81 14.72 10.91 9.22
C GLU A 81 14.65 9.66 10.10
N ALA A 82 13.44 9.21 10.47
CA ALA A 82 13.26 7.98 11.22
C ALA A 82 13.75 6.75 10.44
N ARG A 83 13.50 6.69 9.12
CA ARG A 83 14.04 5.66 8.22
C ARG A 83 15.56 5.74 8.14
N GLY A 84 16.14 6.93 8.04
CA GLY A 84 17.59 7.13 8.05
C GLY A 84 18.24 6.67 9.35
N LEU A 85 17.64 7.03 10.49
CA LEU A 85 18.06 6.58 11.82
C LEU A 85 17.94 5.07 11.97
N TYR A 86 16.87 4.48 11.43
CA TYR A 86 16.66 3.03 11.39
C TYR A 86 17.71 2.30 10.55
N GLN A 87 18.01 2.78 9.34
CA GLN A 87 19.06 2.23 8.47
C GLN A 87 20.45 2.36 9.10
N ASN A 88 20.71 3.46 9.81
CA ASN A 88 21.96 3.64 10.55
C ASN A 88 22.04 2.69 11.75
N ALA A 89 20.95 2.50 12.50
CA ALA A 89 20.87 1.52 13.57
C ALA A 89 21.13 0.09 13.04
N LEU A 90 20.57 -0.26 11.88
CA LEU A 90 20.83 -1.54 11.19
C LEU A 90 22.32 -1.72 10.85
N LYS A 91 22.98 -0.68 10.29
CA LYS A 91 24.42 -0.73 9.98
C LYS A 91 25.28 -0.86 11.24
N MET A 92 24.89 -0.18 12.32
CA MET A 92 25.57 -0.25 13.62
C MET A 92 25.39 -1.63 14.27
N ALA A 93 24.17 -2.17 14.29
CA ALA A 93 23.91 -3.49 14.84
C ALA A 93 24.65 -4.60 14.08
N LYS A 94 24.77 -4.49 12.74
CA LYS A 94 25.58 -5.42 11.93
C LYS A 94 27.08 -5.34 12.21
N SER A 95 27.57 -4.23 12.76
CA SER A 95 28.99 -4.04 13.10
C SER A 95 29.28 -4.20 14.60
N SER A 96 28.23 -4.38 15.42
CA SER A 96 28.31 -4.57 16.86
C SER A 96 28.24 -6.06 17.20
N PRO A 97 29.22 -6.63 17.92
CA PRO A 97 29.22 -8.05 18.29
C PRO A 97 28.19 -8.40 19.39
N GLN A 98 27.35 -7.44 19.82
CA GLN A 98 26.34 -7.67 20.86
C GLN A 98 25.02 -8.14 20.24
N HIS A 99 24.71 -9.43 20.45
CA HIS A 99 23.48 -10.09 20.00
C HIS A 99 22.18 -9.30 20.28
N ASN A 100 22.13 -8.53 21.37
CA ASN A 100 20.94 -7.81 21.80
C ASN A 100 20.48 -6.69 20.84
N GLU A 101 21.38 -6.09 20.04
CA GLU A 101 21.01 -5.00 19.12
C GLU A 101 20.35 -5.52 17.84
N ILE A 102 20.88 -6.62 17.29
CA ILE A 102 20.28 -7.31 16.14
C ILE A 102 18.90 -7.86 16.52
N ASP A 103 18.76 -8.44 17.71
CA ASP A 103 17.47 -8.96 18.19
C ASP A 103 16.43 -7.86 18.41
N PHE A 104 16.84 -6.69 18.92
CA PHE A 104 15.95 -5.54 19.08
C PHE A 104 15.49 -4.98 17.73
N ILE A 105 16.40 -4.86 16.75
CA ILE A 105 16.07 -4.41 15.41
C ILE A 105 15.14 -5.40 14.72
N ASN A 106 15.46 -6.70 14.76
CA ASN A 106 14.60 -7.75 14.23
C ASN A 106 13.22 -7.71 14.90
N ARG A 107 13.15 -7.40 16.21
CA ARG A 107 11.87 -7.21 16.91
C ARG A 107 11.10 -5.99 16.39
N LEU A 108 11.75 -4.84 16.16
CA LEU A 108 11.09 -3.65 15.61
C LEU A 108 10.64 -3.86 14.16
N GLU A 109 11.47 -4.50 13.32
CA GLU A 109 11.07 -4.93 11.98
C GLU A 109 9.87 -5.85 12.07
N ASN A 110 9.94 -6.87 12.93
CA ASN A 110 8.83 -7.77 13.12
C ASN A 110 7.60 -7.02 13.63
N GLU A 111 7.68 -6.07 14.55
CA GLU A 111 6.53 -5.26 14.97
C GLU A 111 5.96 -4.43 13.81
N VAL A 112 6.79 -3.72 13.04
CA VAL A 112 6.33 -2.96 11.87
C VAL A 112 5.69 -3.89 10.83
N LEU A 113 6.33 -5.02 10.54
CA LEU A 113 5.95 -6.01 9.55
C LEU A 113 4.83 -6.94 9.98
N THR A 114 4.54 -7.09 11.27
CA THR A 114 3.44 -7.93 11.79
C THR A 114 2.17 -7.12 12.00
N LEU A 115 2.29 -5.84 12.32
CA LEU A 115 1.15 -5.00 12.68
C LEU A 115 0.41 -4.42 11.46
N GLY A 116 1.13 -4.15 10.36
CA GLY A 116 0.60 -3.77 9.03
C GLY A 116 -0.57 -2.79 9.01
N SER A 117 -1.47 -2.97 8.04
CA SER A 117 -2.57 -2.04 7.76
C SER A 117 -3.69 -2.05 8.81
N SER A 118 -3.77 -3.07 9.67
CA SER A 118 -4.78 -3.14 10.75
C SER A 118 -4.72 -1.96 11.71
N ARG A 119 -3.52 -1.42 11.92
CA ARG A 119 -3.29 -0.30 12.83
C ARG A 119 -3.60 1.07 12.22
N ILE A 120 -3.95 1.12 10.95
CA ILE A 120 -4.33 2.37 10.28
C ILE A 120 -5.65 2.89 10.87
N ILE A 121 -6.64 2.01 11.04
CA ILE A 121 -7.98 2.40 11.47
C ILE A 121 -8.29 2.05 12.95
N CYS A 122 -7.53 1.12 13.54
CA CYS A 122 -7.64 0.72 14.95
C CYS A 122 -6.31 0.86 15.70
N ASN A 123 -6.35 0.91 17.03
CA ASN A 123 -5.16 0.82 17.87
C ASN A 123 -4.79 -0.64 18.19
N LYS A 124 -3.76 -0.85 19.03
CA LYS A 124 -3.28 -2.19 19.42
C LYS A 124 -4.32 -3.04 20.17
N ASP A 125 -5.32 -2.39 20.78
CA ASP A 125 -6.40 -3.02 21.54
C ASP A 125 -7.67 -3.14 20.67
N PHE A 126 -7.52 -3.00 19.34
CA PHE A 126 -8.60 -3.00 18.34
C PHE A 126 -9.69 -1.96 18.59
N LYS A 127 -9.39 -0.91 19.35
CA LYS A 127 -10.29 0.24 19.48
C LYS A 127 -10.16 1.14 18.25
N PRO A 128 -11.28 1.62 17.68
CA PRO A 128 -11.28 2.59 16.59
C PRO A 128 -10.43 3.82 16.92
N ARG A 129 -9.63 4.29 15.97
CA ARG A 129 -8.89 5.54 16.14
C ARG A 129 -9.80 6.75 16.00
N THR A 130 -9.43 7.86 16.64
CA THR A 130 -10.15 9.14 16.57
C THR A 130 -10.43 9.57 15.14
N LYS A 131 -9.47 9.36 14.23
CA LYS A 131 -9.57 9.72 12.82
C LYS A 131 -10.63 8.92 12.07
N LEU A 132 -10.74 7.62 12.35
CA LEU A 132 -11.81 6.81 11.79
C LEU A 132 -13.18 7.32 12.27
N ILE A 133 -13.29 7.63 13.56
CA ILE A 133 -14.53 8.15 14.16
C ILE A 133 -14.90 9.50 13.51
N GLN A 134 -13.95 10.41 13.32
CA GLN A 134 -14.17 11.69 12.66
C GLN A 134 -14.65 11.53 11.21
N LEU A 135 -14.01 10.65 10.43
CA LEU A 135 -14.49 10.35 9.07
C LEU A 135 -15.93 9.83 9.09
N LEU A 136 -16.24 8.89 9.98
CA LEU A 136 -17.58 8.32 10.08
C LEU A 136 -18.62 9.38 10.48
N GLN A 137 -18.27 10.34 11.34
CA GLN A 137 -19.15 11.46 11.70
C GLN A 137 -19.44 12.38 10.50
N ILE A 138 -18.44 12.68 9.65
CA ILE A 138 -18.65 13.40 8.39
C ILE A 138 -19.64 12.64 7.49
N LEU A 139 -19.55 11.31 7.48
CA LEU A 139 -20.45 10.42 6.74
C LEU A 139 -21.78 10.16 7.47
N GLU A 140 -22.15 10.99 8.44
CA GLU A 140 -23.42 10.95 9.18
C GLU A 140 -23.63 9.64 9.97
N CYS A 141 -22.54 9.01 10.43
CA CYS A 141 -22.59 7.89 11.36
C CYS A 141 -22.80 8.38 12.80
N ASP A 142 -23.96 8.08 13.39
CA ASP A 142 -24.28 8.41 14.79
C ASP A 142 -23.59 7.43 15.77
N ILE A 143 -22.27 7.56 15.88
CA ILE A 143 -21.45 6.84 16.85
C ILE A 143 -20.66 7.85 17.68
N SER A 144 -20.99 7.93 18.98
CA SER A 144 -20.18 8.68 19.93
C SER A 144 -18.85 7.97 20.18
N SER A 145 -17.76 8.73 20.36
CA SER A 145 -16.41 8.19 20.54
C SER A 145 -16.27 7.25 21.74
N GLN A 146 -17.08 7.46 22.79
CA GLN A 146 -17.09 6.64 24.00
C GLN A 146 -17.76 5.26 23.81
N LEU A 147 -18.65 5.14 22.83
CA LEU A 147 -19.42 3.91 22.55
C LEU A 147 -18.98 3.21 21.26
N ALA A 148 -17.96 3.75 20.57
CA ALA A 148 -17.44 3.24 19.32
C ALA A 148 -16.69 1.91 19.54
N THR A 149 -17.34 0.80 19.20
CA THR A 149 -16.69 -0.52 19.08
C THR A 149 -16.54 -0.88 17.61
N ILE A 150 -15.59 -1.76 17.30
CA ILE A 150 -15.35 -2.20 15.92
C ILE A 150 -16.58 -2.95 15.36
N GLU A 151 -17.36 -3.62 16.21
CA GLU A 151 -18.59 -4.33 15.83
C GLU A 151 -19.66 -3.35 15.34
N LYS A 152 -19.95 -2.30 16.13
CA LYS A 152 -20.94 -1.28 15.76
C LYS A 152 -20.54 -0.51 14.50
N ILE A 153 -19.25 -0.14 14.42
CA ILE A 153 -18.71 0.52 13.23
C ILE A 153 -18.83 -0.40 12.02
N ASN A 154 -18.49 -1.68 12.16
CA ASN A 154 -18.63 -2.64 11.08
C ASN A 154 -20.08 -2.78 10.63
N GLU A 155 -21.04 -2.96 11.54
CA GLU A 155 -22.46 -3.05 11.21
C GLU A 155 -22.93 -1.84 10.38
N TRP A 156 -22.60 -0.63 10.84
CA TRP A 156 -22.94 0.59 10.12
C TRP A 156 -22.24 0.67 8.75
N ALA A 157 -20.93 0.38 8.69
CA ALA A 157 -20.15 0.46 7.47
C ALA A 157 -20.63 -0.55 6.40
N GLN A 158 -20.94 -1.79 6.81
CA GLN A 158 -21.48 -2.79 5.89
C GLN A 158 -22.85 -2.38 5.33
N ALA A 159 -23.68 -1.70 6.13
CA ALA A 159 -25.00 -1.25 5.69
C ALA A 159 -24.95 0.00 4.79
N ASN A 160 -23.99 0.90 5.03
CA ASN A 160 -24.04 2.25 4.44
C ASN A 160 -22.98 2.52 3.37
N LEU A 161 -21.84 1.84 3.40
CA LEU A 161 -20.68 2.16 2.55
C LEU A 161 -20.42 1.11 1.46
N LEU A 162 -20.90 -0.12 1.62
CA LEU A 162 -20.73 -1.14 0.60
C LEU A 162 -21.48 -0.76 -0.68
N ARG A 163 -20.81 -0.95 -1.82
CA ARG A 163 -21.46 -0.75 -3.11
C ARG A 163 -22.54 -1.80 -3.39
N GLN A 164 -23.42 -1.45 -4.32
CA GLN A 164 -24.35 -2.39 -4.95
C GLN A 164 -23.77 -2.81 -6.31
N GLY A 165 -23.72 -4.12 -6.59
CA GLY A 165 -23.23 -4.65 -7.86
C GLY A 165 -21.70 -4.79 -8.01
N GLU A 166 -21.25 -4.91 -9.25
CA GLU A 166 -19.84 -5.13 -9.63
C GLU A 166 -19.05 -3.81 -9.70
N ARG A 167 -17.73 -3.87 -9.57
CA ARG A 167 -16.83 -2.68 -9.49
C ARG A 167 -16.90 -1.77 -10.70
N TRP A 168 -16.97 -2.38 -11.88
CA TRP A 168 -16.93 -1.69 -13.17
C TRP A 168 -18.29 -1.16 -13.60
N GLN A 169 -19.35 -1.42 -12.84
CA GLN A 169 -20.67 -0.86 -13.10
C GLN A 169 -20.76 0.59 -12.61
N ALA A 170 -21.79 1.31 -13.04
CA ALA A 170 -22.07 2.65 -12.53
C ALA A 170 -22.30 2.59 -11.01
N GLN A 171 -21.49 3.32 -10.26
CA GLN A 171 -21.60 3.41 -8.81
C GLN A 171 -22.39 4.66 -8.40
N SER A 172 -22.84 4.67 -7.15
CA SER A 172 -23.52 5.83 -6.59
C SER A 172 -22.55 7.02 -6.42
N ASN A 173 -23.03 8.23 -6.75
CA ASN A 173 -22.36 9.49 -6.44
C ASN A 173 -22.75 10.07 -5.06
N LYS A 174 -23.44 9.29 -4.21
CA LYS A 174 -23.97 9.70 -2.90
C LYS A 174 -22.94 10.44 -2.03
N PHE A 175 -21.68 10.03 -2.12
CA PHE A 175 -20.60 10.52 -1.26
C PHE A 175 -19.75 11.62 -1.89
N GLU A 176 -19.97 11.98 -3.16
CA GLU A 176 -19.12 12.96 -3.85
C GLU A 176 -19.24 14.35 -3.21
N LYS A 177 -20.39 14.66 -2.59
CA LYS A 177 -20.59 15.90 -1.81
C LYS A 177 -19.64 16.06 -0.62
N TYR A 178 -19.07 14.96 -0.10
CA TYR A 178 -18.12 15.00 1.03
C TYR A 178 -16.65 14.91 0.59
N LYS A 179 -16.38 14.86 -0.73
CA LYS A 179 -15.05 14.57 -1.28
C LYS A 179 -13.93 15.39 -0.64
N GLU A 180 -14.07 16.72 -0.63
CA GLU A 180 -13.06 17.62 -0.09
C GLU A 180 -12.80 17.40 1.41
N GLU A 181 -13.85 17.05 2.17
CA GLU A 181 -13.74 16.83 3.62
C GLU A 181 -13.10 15.48 3.96
N ILE A 182 -13.35 14.44 3.15
CA ILE A 182 -12.87 13.09 3.43
C ILE A 182 -11.51 12.80 2.81
N LEU A 183 -11.11 13.52 1.75
CA LEU A 183 -9.87 13.25 1.02
C LEU A 183 -8.65 13.20 1.94
N PRO A 184 -8.46 14.11 2.92
CA PRO A 184 -7.36 14.02 3.87
C PRO A 184 -7.36 12.72 4.69
N PHE A 185 -8.55 12.19 5.04
CA PHE A 185 -8.66 10.91 5.75
C PHE A 185 -8.32 9.73 4.84
N LEU A 186 -8.64 9.79 3.55
CA LEU A 186 -8.28 8.73 2.60
C LEU A 186 -6.76 8.65 2.39
N HIS A 187 -6.06 9.79 2.38
CA HIS A 187 -4.59 9.84 2.42
C HIS A 187 -4.04 9.29 3.75
N GLU A 188 -4.58 9.76 4.88
CA GLU A 188 -4.16 9.28 6.21
C GLU A 188 -4.39 7.78 6.40
N PHE A 189 -5.45 7.23 5.79
CA PHE A 189 -5.71 5.80 5.78
C PHE A 189 -4.98 5.03 4.70
N VAL A 190 -4.08 5.69 3.95
CA VAL A 190 -3.27 5.06 2.90
C VAL A 190 -4.15 4.31 1.92
N LEU A 191 -5.23 4.96 1.45
CA LEU A 191 -6.14 4.43 0.43
C LEU A 191 -5.89 5.05 -0.95
N ILE A 192 -5.10 6.12 -1.02
CA ILE A 192 -4.81 6.87 -2.25
C ILE A 192 -3.35 6.73 -2.65
N ASP A 193 -2.44 6.97 -1.71
CA ASP A 193 -1.03 7.12 -2.02
C ASP A 193 -0.36 5.79 -2.38
N GLU A 194 0.67 5.89 -3.21
CA GLU A 194 1.56 4.76 -3.51
C GLU A 194 2.21 4.24 -2.23
N VAL A 195 2.22 2.93 -2.06
CA VAL A 195 2.91 2.25 -0.97
C VAL A 195 4.14 1.57 -1.55
N ASN A 196 5.34 1.98 -1.12
CA ASN A 196 6.61 1.41 -1.58
C ASN A 196 7.15 0.36 -0.59
N PRO A 197 7.91 -0.64 -1.07
CA PRO A 197 8.57 -1.64 -0.22
C PRO A 197 9.63 -1.01 0.68
N SER A 198 9.72 -1.47 1.92
CA SER A 198 10.75 -1.00 2.87
C SER A 198 12.05 -1.78 2.73
N PHE A 199 12.02 -2.98 2.13
CA PHE A 199 13.17 -3.86 1.98
C PHE A 199 13.66 -3.92 0.54
N LYS A 200 14.95 -4.21 0.37
CA LYS A 200 15.58 -4.43 -0.94
C LYS A 200 15.59 -5.89 -1.37
N HIS A 201 15.35 -6.83 -0.47
CA HIS A 201 15.30 -8.26 -0.79
C HIS A 201 14.21 -8.98 0.01
N TYR A 202 13.50 -9.85 -0.70
CA TYR A 202 12.44 -10.74 -0.23
C TYR A 202 12.71 -12.16 -0.75
N GLU A 203 12.23 -13.20 -0.08
CA GLU A 203 12.39 -14.57 -0.57
C GLU A 203 11.34 -14.89 -1.65
N GLU A 204 10.13 -14.34 -1.50
CA GLU A 204 9.07 -14.48 -2.49
C GLU A 204 8.32 -13.16 -2.68
N ALA A 205 8.00 -12.83 -3.93
CA ALA A 205 6.99 -11.84 -4.27
C ALA A 205 5.69 -12.55 -4.65
N ILE A 206 4.56 -11.95 -4.30
CA ILE A 206 3.23 -12.41 -4.72
C ILE A 206 2.49 -11.26 -5.41
N ILE A 207 1.83 -11.53 -6.55
CA ILE A 207 0.94 -10.57 -7.21
C ILE A 207 -0.49 -11.04 -7.04
N HIS A 208 -1.35 -10.21 -6.44
CA HIS A 208 -2.77 -10.53 -6.37
C HIS A 208 -3.43 -10.53 -7.75
N GLY A 209 -4.35 -11.46 -8.01
CA GLY A 209 -5.20 -11.49 -9.20
C GLY A 209 -6.20 -10.32 -9.26
N ALA A 210 -6.58 -9.94 -10.47
CA ALA A 210 -7.58 -8.92 -10.77
C ALA A 210 -7.99 -8.99 -12.26
N SER A 211 -8.67 -7.95 -12.78
CA SER A 211 -8.85 -7.79 -14.22
C SER A 211 -7.52 -7.64 -14.97
N LEU A 212 -7.50 -7.90 -16.28
CA LEU A 212 -6.35 -7.70 -17.17
C LEU A 212 -5.62 -6.37 -16.93
N SER A 213 -6.33 -5.23 -16.97
CA SER A 213 -5.72 -3.91 -16.79
C SER A 213 -5.07 -3.74 -15.41
N THR A 214 -5.72 -4.25 -14.37
CA THR A 214 -5.23 -4.16 -12.99
C THR A 214 -4.04 -5.08 -12.77
N MET A 215 -4.04 -6.29 -13.32
CA MET A 215 -2.89 -7.20 -13.24
C MET A 215 -1.67 -6.63 -13.98
N ARG A 216 -1.88 -5.98 -15.14
CA ARG A 216 -0.82 -5.24 -15.83
C ARG A 216 -0.26 -4.11 -14.98
N LEU A 217 -1.13 -3.31 -14.35
CA LEU A 217 -0.72 -2.23 -13.43
C LEU A 217 0.13 -2.77 -12.27
N ARG A 218 -0.28 -3.88 -11.66
CA ARG A 218 0.47 -4.52 -10.56
C ARG A 218 1.83 -5.05 -11.03
N LEU A 219 1.89 -5.70 -12.19
CA LEU A 219 3.14 -6.19 -12.76
C LEU A 219 4.08 -5.04 -13.12
N GLN A 220 3.57 -3.96 -13.74
CA GLN A 220 4.35 -2.76 -14.03
C GLN A 220 4.96 -2.19 -12.75
N PHE A 221 4.16 -2.02 -11.70
CA PHE A 221 4.68 -1.54 -10.42
C PHE A 221 5.80 -2.44 -9.88
N LEU A 222 5.65 -3.77 -9.96
CA LEU A 222 6.70 -4.70 -9.54
C LEU A 222 7.99 -4.54 -10.36
N ILE A 223 7.88 -4.34 -11.69
CA ILE A 223 9.02 -4.08 -12.58
C ILE A 223 9.73 -2.78 -12.15
N GLU A 224 8.99 -1.71 -11.88
CA GLU A 224 9.58 -0.44 -11.41
C GLU A 224 10.29 -0.61 -10.06
N GLN A 225 9.74 -1.39 -9.13
CA GLN A 225 10.41 -1.70 -7.87
C GLN A 225 11.69 -2.51 -8.10
N TRP A 226 11.69 -3.44 -9.06
CA TRP A 226 12.89 -4.15 -9.49
C TRP A 226 13.95 -3.18 -10.03
N GLU A 227 13.58 -2.23 -10.88
CA GLU A 227 14.50 -1.21 -11.38
C GLU A 227 15.06 -0.32 -10.26
N LYS A 228 14.28 -0.06 -9.21
CA LYS A 228 14.69 0.64 -7.97
C LYS A 228 15.54 -0.21 -7.01
N GLY A 229 15.93 -1.43 -7.42
CA GLY A 229 16.83 -2.30 -6.66
C GLY A 229 16.16 -3.27 -5.70
N VAL A 230 14.83 -3.44 -5.74
CA VAL A 230 14.13 -4.48 -4.99
C VAL A 230 14.33 -5.82 -5.69
N ARG A 231 14.60 -6.90 -4.95
CA ARG A 231 14.86 -8.23 -5.48
C ARG A 231 14.03 -9.28 -4.74
N PHE A 232 13.74 -10.39 -5.43
CA PHE A 232 13.07 -11.55 -4.88
C PHE A 232 13.51 -12.83 -5.58
N ASP A 233 13.51 -13.95 -4.86
CA ASP A 233 14.05 -15.22 -5.35
C ASP A 233 13.01 -16.02 -6.16
N SER A 234 11.73 -15.81 -5.87
CA SER A 234 10.61 -16.40 -6.61
C SER A 234 9.39 -15.47 -6.67
N LEU A 235 8.49 -15.71 -7.63
CA LEU A 235 7.27 -14.94 -7.85
C LEU A 235 6.06 -15.87 -7.95
N SER A 236 4.96 -15.53 -7.28
CA SER A 236 3.68 -16.22 -7.41
C SER A 236 2.55 -15.28 -7.81
N PHE A 237 1.83 -15.60 -8.88
CA PHE A 237 0.56 -14.95 -9.23
C PHE A 237 -0.60 -15.63 -8.51
N LEU A 238 -1.36 -14.87 -7.73
CA LEU A 238 -2.48 -15.36 -6.90
C LEU A 238 -3.81 -15.14 -7.60
N THR A 239 -4.15 -16.04 -8.51
CA THR A 239 -5.32 -15.94 -9.39
C THR A 239 -6.37 -17.02 -9.13
N GLY A 240 -7.58 -16.82 -9.68
CA GLY A 240 -8.65 -17.80 -9.64
C GLY A 240 -9.03 -18.36 -11.01
N ALA A 241 -9.82 -19.43 -11.00
CA ALA A 241 -10.43 -20.03 -12.17
C ALA A 241 -11.67 -19.25 -12.66
N ARG A 242 -11.77 -17.95 -12.33
CA ARG A 242 -12.89 -17.12 -12.81
C ARG A 242 -12.79 -17.03 -14.34
N PRO A 243 -13.92 -17.14 -15.07
CA PRO A 243 -13.96 -16.77 -16.46
C PRO A 243 -13.59 -15.28 -16.64
N LEU A 244 -12.95 -14.96 -17.76
CA LEU A 244 -12.72 -13.58 -18.17
C LEU A 244 -14.03 -12.91 -18.58
N ASP A 245 -14.13 -11.59 -18.35
CA ASP A 245 -15.27 -10.82 -18.82
C ASP A 245 -15.03 -10.36 -20.27
N PRO A 246 -15.75 -10.90 -21.27
CA PRO A 246 -15.49 -10.57 -22.67
C PRO A 246 -15.72 -9.08 -23.01
N ALA A 247 -16.45 -8.33 -22.18
CA ALA A 247 -16.66 -6.90 -22.40
C ALA A 247 -15.38 -6.08 -22.19
N ILE A 248 -14.48 -6.53 -21.31
CA ILE A 248 -13.27 -5.78 -20.91
C ILE A 248 -11.96 -6.59 -21.08
N GLU A 249 -12.05 -7.92 -21.16
CA GLU A 249 -10.95 -8.88 -21.27
C GLU A 249 -11.13 -9.70 -22.57
N ASN A 250 -10.92 -9.06 -23.73
CA ASN A 250 -11.05 -9.65 -25.06
C ASN A 250 -9.75 -9.49 -25.87
N GLU A 251 -9.70 -10.10 -27.06
CA GLU A 251 -8.49 -10.08 -27.90
C GLU A 251 -7.92 -8.67 -28.14
N ILE A 252 -8.78 -7.68 -28.35
CA ILE A 252 -8.35 -6.29 -28.56
C ILE A 252 -7.65 -5.78 -27.31
N SER A 253 -8.23 -5.98 -26.11
CA SER A 253 -7.59 -5.51 -24.87
C SER A 253 -6.28 -6.24 -24.55
N PHE A 254 -6.13 -7.51 -24.93
CA PHE A 254 -4.87 -8.24 -24.80
C PHE A 254 -3.78 -7.74 -25.77
N ARG A 255 -4.13 -7.37 -27.01
CA ARG A 255 -3.15 -6.86 -28.00
C ARG A 255 -2.82 -5.38 -27.84
N ASN A 256 -3.70 -4.61 -27.21
CA ASN A 256 -3.57 -3.16 -27.15
C ASN A 256 -2.42 -2.71 -26.23
N ALA A 257 -1.28 -2.37 -26.84
CA ALA A 257 -0.14 -1.79 -26.14
C ALA A 257 -0.38 -0.35 -25.66
N TYR A 258 -1.26 0.42 -26.30
CA TYR A 258 -1.50 1.83 -25.97
C TYR A 258 -2.12 2.03 -24.59
N ASN A 259 -2.94 1.09 -24.14
CA ASN A 259 -3.59 1.12 -22.83
C ASN A 259 -2.94 0.14 -21.83
N SER A 260 -1.75 -0.37 -22.13
CA SER A 260 -1.02 -1.25 -21.22
C SER A 260 -0.22 -0.41 -20.22
N ALA A 261 -0.23 -0.81 -18.95
CA ALA A 261 0.58 -0.16 -17.91
C ALA A 261 2.09 -0.36 -18.15
N PHE A 262 2.47 -1.45 -18.83
CA PHE A 262 3.84 -1.75 -19.21
C PHE A 262 4.00 -1.85 -20.73
N LYS A 263 5.25 -1.70 -21.19
CA LYS A 263 5.63 -1.93 -22.59
C LYS A 263 5.53 -3.43 -22.92
N ILE A 264 4.72 -3.77 -23.92
CA ILE A 264 4.62 -5.14 -24.43
C ILE A 264 5.85 -5.42 -25.30
N ARG A 265 6.47 -6.58 -25.11
CA ARG A 265 7.63 -6.97 -25.91
C ARG A 265 7.28 -7.01 -27.41
N SER A 266 8.19 -6.53 -28.25
CA SER A 266 8.00 -6.50 -29.70
C SER A 266 7.95 -7.88 -30.35
N ASP A 267 8.54 -8.89 -29.72
CA ASP A 267 8.57 -10.28 -30.21
C ASP A 267 7.40 -11.12 -29.69
N TRP A 268 6.59 -10.59 -28.77
CA TRP A 268 5.47 -11.32 -28.20
C TRP A 268 4.30 -11.40 -29.20
N GLN A 269 3.68 -12.58 -29.28
CA GLN A 269 2.53 -12.84 -30.15
C GLN A 269 1.43 -13.56 -29.36
N LEU A 270 0.19 -13.09 -29.52
CA LEU A 270 -0.97 -13.79 -28.97
C LEU A 270 -1.23 -15.06 -29.77
N THR A 271 -1.04 -16.22 -29.14
CA THR A 271 -1.29 -17.54 -29.74
C THR A 271 -2.71 -18.01 -29.52
N ASN A 272 -3.18 -17.99 -28.27
CA ASN A 272 -4.54 -18.35 -27.86
C ASN A 272 -5.06 -17.32 -26.87
N LEU A 273 -6.35 -16.98 -26.96
CA LEU A 273 -6.98 -16.10 -25.97
C LEU A 273 -7.12 -16.85 -24.63
N PRO A 274 -6.77 -16.25 -23.48
CA PRO A 274 -6.96 -16.92 -22.21
C PRO A 274 -8.46 -16.97 -21.89
N THR A 275 -8.88 -18.03 -21.22
CA THR A 275 -10.28 -18.25 -20.81
C THR A 275 -10.51 -17.96 -19.34
N THR A 276 -9.44 -18.00 -18.54
CA THR A 276 -9.47 -17.76 -17.09
C THR A 276 -8.49 -16.67 -16.66
N GLU A 277 -8.69 -16.12 -15.46
CA GLU A 277 -7.78 -15.14 -14.85
C GLU A 277 -6.36 -15.72 -14.66
N ALA A 278 -6.22 -17.00 -14.34
CA ALA A 278 -4.92 -17.66 -14.22
C ALA A 278 -4.15 -17.73 -15.55
N GLU A 279 -4.83 -18.11 -16.63
CA GLU A 279 -4.24 -18.11 -17.98
C GLU A 279 -3.89 -16.69 -18.44
N ALA A 280 -4.72 -15.71 -18.07
CA ALA A 280 -4.45 -14.30 -18.35
C ALA A 280 -3.21 -13.80 -17.60
N ALA A 281 -2.99 -14.19 -16.34
CA ALA A 281 -1.78 -13.83 -15.60
C ALA A 281 -0.51 -14.40 -16.23
N GLN A 282 -0.53 -15.66 -16.68
CA GLN A 282 0.58 -16.26 -17.41
C GLN A 282 0.90 -15.47 -18.68
N MET A 283 -0.13 -15.15 -19.44
CA MET A 283 0.02 -14.34 -20.64
C MET A 283 0.59 -12.94 -20.36
N ILE A 284 0.12 -12.28 -19.30
CA ILE A 284 0.59 -10.95 -18.90
C ILE A 284 2.08 -10.99 -18.53
N TRP A 285 2.53 -12.03 -17.84
CA TRP A 285 3.96 -12.24 -17.56
C TRP A 285 4.77 -12.38 -18.85
N ASP A 286 4.32 -13.21 -19.79
CA ASP A 286 5.01 -13.46 -21.06
C ASP A 286 5.07 -12.20 -21.95
N GLN A 287 4.04 -11.35 -21.87
CA GLN A 287 3.90 -10.09 -22.61
C GLN A 287 4.88 -9.01 -22.17
N ALA A 288 5.25 -8.97 -20.89
CA ALA A 288 5.92 -7.81 -20.32
C ALA A 288 7.39 -7.71 -20.73
N GLU A 289 7.79 -6.51 -21.18
CA GLU A 289 9.19 -6.14 -21.33
C GLU A 289 9.75 -5.81 -19.94
N MET A 290 10.78 -6.54 -19.52
CA MET A 290 11.42 -6.41 -18.21
C MET A 290 12.88 -6.84 -18.30
N ALA A 291 13.67 -6.52 -17.27
CA ALA A 291 15.06 -6.93 -17.16
C ALA A 291 15.21 -8.46 -17.20
N GLU A 292 16.26 -8.95 -17.86
CA GLU A 292 16.47 -10.38 -18.06
C GLU A 292 16.62 -11.14 -16.73
N GLU A 293 17.24 -10.52 -15.72
CA GLU A 293 17.39 -11.11 -14.40
C GLU A 293 16.03 -11.33 -13.71
N MET A 294 15.07 -10.41 -13.91
CA MET A 294 13.71 -10.58 -13.39
C MET A 294 12.97 -11.67 -14.17
N ARG A 295 13.19 -11.77 -15.48
CA ARG A 295 12.54 -12.79 -16.33
C ARG A 295 13.00 -14.21 -15.97
N MET A 296 14.24 -14.38 -15.52
CA MET A 296 14.82 -15.68 -15.16
C MET A 296 14.35 -16.23 -13.80
N ILE A 297 13.61 -15.47 -13.00
CA ILE A 297 13.13 -15.96 -11.71
C ILE A 297 12.12 -17.10 -11.88
N LYS A 298 12.00 -17.94 -10.85
CA LYS A 298 10.95 -18.97 -10.81
C LYS A 298 9.58 -18.30 -10.62
N VAL A 299 8.66 -18.54 -11.56
CA VAL A 299 7.28 -18.05 -11.48
C VAL A 299 6.30 -19.20 -11.28
N THR A 300 5.35 -19.02 -10.35
CA THR A 300 4.25 -19.95 -10.08
C THR A 300 2.91 -19.25 -10.32
N PHE A 301 1.98 -19.92 -11.01
CA PHE A 301 0.62 -19.41 -11.24
C PHE A 301 -0.36 -20.20 -10.38
N VAL A 302 -0.80 -19.61 -9.27
CA VAL A 302 -1.80 -20.20 -8.39
C VAL A 302 -3.17 -20.00 -9.02
N ASN A 303 -3.90 -21.10 -9.25
CA ASN A 303 -5.23 -21.10 -9.84
C ASN A 303 -6.25 -21.65 -8.83
N ALA A 304 -6.84 -20.76 -8.01
CA ALA A 304 -7.86 -21.17 -7.06
C ALA A 304 -9.13 -21.64 -7.80
N PRO A 305 -9.66 -22.83 -7.52
CA PRO A 305 -10.82 -23.35 -8.24
C PRO A 305 -12.09 -22.53 -7.93
N MET A 306 -13.04 -22.54 -8.87
CA MET A 306 -14.41 -22.10 -8.60
C MET A 306 -14.98 -22.92 -7.44
N LYS A 307 -15.67 -22.28 -6.50
CA LYS A 307 -16.32 -22.96 -5.37
C LYS A 307 -17.79 -23.18 -5.66
N MET A 308 -18.40 -24.14 -4.99
CA MET A 308 -19.85 -24.29 -5.00
C MET A 308 -20.45 -23.61 -3.77
N ASP A 309 -21.43 -22.73 -3.96
CA ASP A 309 -22.23 -22.22 -2.86
C ASP A 309 -23.17 -23.33 -2.39
N GLU A 310 -22.97 -23.79 -1.15
CA GLU A 310 -23.73 -24.92 -0.60
C GLU A 310 -25.23 -24.65 -0.47
N LYS A 311 -25.63 -23.39 -0.32
CA LYS A 311 -27.04 -23.01 -0.13
C LYS A 311 -27.79 -22.92 -1.46
N THR A 312 -27.11 -22.46 -2.51
CA THR A 312 -27.74 -22.15 -3.80
C THR A 312 -27.35 -23.13 -4.90
N GLY A 313 -26.31 -23.96 -4.69
CA GLY A 313 -25.74 -24.84 -5.70
C GLY A 313 -25.09 -24.09 -6.88
N LYS A 314 -24.86 -22.78 -6.75
CA LYS A 314 -24.25 -21.97 -7.80
C LYS A 314 -22.74 -21.94 -7.66
N GLN A 315 -22.04 -21.92 -8.78
CA GLN A 315 -20.60 -21.67 -8.76
C GLN A 315 -20.32 -20.22 -8.35
N ILE A 316 -19.43 -20.05 -7.38
CA ILE A 316 -18.95 -18.76 -6.90
C ILE A 316 -17.47 -18.62 -7.19
N ARG A 317 -17.07 -17.39 -7.56
CA ARG A 317 -15.69 -17.06 -7.84
C ARG A 317 -14.84 -17.22 -6.57
N PRO A 318 -13.59 -17.70 -6.67
CA PRO A 318 -12.67 -17.63 -5.56
C PRO A 318 -12.40 -16.16 -5.19
N ASN A 319 -12.19 -15.91 -3.91
CA ASN A 319 -11.84 -14.61 -3.36
C ASN A 319 -10.34 -14.57 -2.98
N THR A 320 -9.88 -13.44 -2.45
CA THR A 320 -8.48 -13.28 -2.03
C THR A 320 -8.07 -14.27 -0.95
N ASP A 321 -8.96 -14.60 0.01
CA ASP A 321 -8.67 -15.58 1.06
C ASP A 321 -8.36 -16.96 0.42
N ASP A 322 -9.14 -17.36 -0.59
CA ASP A 322 -8.97 -18.64 -1.29
C ASP A 322 -7.62 -18.73 -2.02
N THR A 323 -7.22 -17.67 -2.73
CA THR A 323 -5.96 -17.67 -3.51
C THR A 323 -4.74 -17.65 -2.60
N VAL A 324 -4.78 -16.88 -1.50
CA VAL A 324 -3.70 -16.85 -0.50
C VAL A 324 -3.62 -18.18 0.26
N TYR A 325 -4.76 -18.79 0.60
CA TYR A 325 -4.77 -20.11 1.24
C TYR A 325 -4.18 -21.18 0.33
N LEU A 326 -4.57 -21.21 -0.95
CA LEU A 326 -4.04 -22.18 -1.91
C LEU A 326 -2.54 -21.97 -2.16
N TRP A 327 -2.09 -20.72 -2.28
CA TRP A 327 -0.65 -20.40 -2.34
C TRP A 327 0.10 -20.99 -1.15
N LYS A 328 -0.34 -20.66 0.07
CA LYS A 328 0.26 -21.20 1.30
C LYS A 328 0.30 -22.73 1.31
N LYS A 329 -0.77 -23.38 0.86
CA LYS A 329 -0.88 -24.85 0.82
C LYS A 329 0.11 -25.48 -0.19
N ASN A 330 0.44 -24.77 -1.26
CA ASN A 330 1.32 -25.24 -2.32
C ASN A 330 2.82 -25.01 -2.00
N LEU A 331 3.13 -24.34 -0.89
CA LEU A 331 4.51 -24.11 -0.46
C LEU A 331 5.04 -25.33 0.32
N ASP A 332 6.22 -25.81 -0.07
CA ASP A 332 6.96 -26.81 0.72
C ASP A 332 7.43 -26.23 2.06
N LYS A 333 7.82 -24.95 2.05
CA LYS A 333 8.26 -24.18 3.21
C LYS A 333 7.77 -22.74 3.06
N LEU A 334 7.33 -22.13 4.17
CA LEU A 334 7.01 -20.71 4.17
C LEU A 334 8.27 -19.87 3.91
N PRO A 335 8.24 -18.92 2.95
CA PRO A 335 9.34 -18.00 2.71
C PRO A 335 9.57 -17.14 3.96
N SER A 336 10.81 -16.81 4.27
CA SER A 336 11.17 -15.97 5.42
C SER A 336 10.67 -14.54 5.33
N LYS A 337 10.47 -14.01 4.10
CA LYS A 337 9.96 -12.67 3.86
C LYS A 337 9.20 -12.59 2.54
N VAL A 338 8.01 -11.97 2.56
CA VAL A 338 7.14 -11.88 1.39
C VAL A 338 6.85 -10.43 1.00
N LEU A 339 6.91 -10.15 -0.30
CA LEU A 339 6.44 -8.90 -0.89
C LEU A 339 5.11 -9.14 -1.60
N ALA A 340 4.01 -8.58 -1.10
CA ALA A 340 2.72 -8.69 -1.75
C ALA A 340 2.42 -7.45 -2.60
N ILE A 341 2.05 -7.65 -3.86
CA ILE A 341 1.74 -6.58 -4.81
C ILE A 341 0.22 -6.50 -5.02
N SER A 342 -0.30 -5.31 -4.75
CA SER A 342 -1.66 -4.87 -4.96
C SER A 342 -1.67 -3.53 -5.70
N ASN A 343 -2.79 -2.82 -5.65
CA ASN A 343 -2.93 -1.43 -6.08
C ASN A 343 -3.96 -0.75 -5.18
N GLN A 344 -3.85 0.56 -5.03
CA GLN A 344 -4.84 1.30 -4.27
C GLN A 344 -6.22 1.30 -4.94
N PRO A 345 -7.32 1.31 -4.15
CA PRO A 345 -7.35 1.37 -2.68
C PRO A 345 -7.21 0.01 -1.95
N TYR A 346 -6.90 -1.07 -2.67
CA TYR A 346 -7.04 -2.45 -2.17
C TYR A 346 -5.89 -2.97 -1.31
N VAL A 347 -4.78 -2.22 -1.23
CA VAL A 347 -3.54 -2.61 -0.54
C VAL A 347 -3.84 -3.06 0.89
N ASN A 348 -4.55 -2.22 1.66
CA ASN A 348 -4.79 -2.46 3.08
C ASN A 348 -5.67 -3.67 3.38
N ARG A 349 -6.72 -3.90 2.59
CA ARG A 349 -7.57 -5.07 2.77
C ARG A 349 -6.81 -6.35 2.43
N GLN A 350 -6.02 -6.33 1.36
CA GLN A 350 -5.26 -7.51 0.95
C GLN A 350 -4.14 -7.82 1.95
N ASP A 351 -3.49 -6.79 2.50
CA ASP A 351 -2.59 -6.92 3.66
C ASP A 351 -3.27 -7.64 4.84
N LEU A 352 -4.48 -7.22 5.23
CA LEU A 352 -5.24 -7.87 6.30
C LEU A 352 -5.57 -9.34 6.00
N VAL A 353 -5.94 -9.65 4.76
CA VAL A 353 -6.23 -11.03 4.34
C VAL A 353 -4.98 -11.89 4.44
N VAL A 354 -3.85 -11.42 3.92
CA VAL A 354 -2.57 -12.14 3.99
C VAL A 354 -2.16 -12.35 5.46
N ARG A 355 -2.26 -11.33 6.33
CA ARG A 355 -2.03 -11.44 7.79
C ARG A 355 -2.86 -12.53 8.44
N SER A 356 -4.15 -12.61 8.08
CA SER A 356 -5.05 -13.57 8.70
C SER A 356 -4.65 -15.03 8.39
N ILE A 357 -3.92 -15.26 7.30
CA ILE A 357 -3.52 -16.59 6.82
C ILE A 357 -2.07 -16.92 7.21
N ILE A 358 -1.17 -15.94 7.23
CA ILE A 358 0.25 -16.06 7.62
C ILE A 358 0.68 -15.01 8.67
N PRO A 359 0.10 -15.03 9.89
CA PRO A 359 0.23 -13.93 10.86
C PRO A 359 1.65 -13.71 11.41
N ASN A 360 2.51 -14.73 11.37
CA ASN A 360 3.87 -14.68 11.94
C ASN A 360 4.94 -14.47 10.88
N LEU A 361 4.56 -14.24 9.62
CA LEU A 361 5.51 -14.06 8.54
C LEU A 361 5.82 -12.58 8.32
N PRO A 362 7.10 -12.19 8.26
CA PRO A 362 7.49 -10.86 7.81
C PRO A 362 6.98 -10.60 6.40
N PHE A 363 6.04 -9.68 6.22
CA PHE A 363 5.57 -9.32 4.88
C PHE A 363 5.04 -7.89 4.81
N GLU A 364 5.06 -7.33 3.60
CA GLU A 364 4.51 -6.03 3.26
C GLU A 364 3.60 -6.16 2.04
N THR A 365 2.43 -5.52 2.08
CA THR A 365 1.64 -5.28 0.87
C THR A 365 1.90 -3.87 0.36
N VAL A 366 2.27 -3.77 -0.91
CA VAL A 366 2.64 -2.53 -1.59
C VAL A 366 1.84 -2.39 -2.87
N GLY A 367 1.85 -1.21 -3.48
CA GLY A 367 1.17 -1.02 -4.75
C GLY A 367 1.18 0.44 -5.22
N PRO A 368 0.89 0.66 -6.51
CA PRO A 368 0.83 2.01 -7.07
C PRO A 368 -0.34 2.79 -6.48
N LYS A 369 -0.24 4.12 -6.60
CA LYS A 369 -1.29 5.06 -6.21
C LYS A 369 -2.63 4.77 -6.89
N ALA A 370 -3.71 5.25 -6.30
CA ALA A 370 -5.05 5.15 -6.88
C ALA A 370 -5.14 5.96 -8.18
N ASN A 371 -6.11 5.62 -9.02
CA ASN A 371 -6.42 6.43 -10.19
C ASN A 371 -6.96 7.80 -9.71
N ASP A 372 -6.45 8.89 -10.27
CA ASP A 372 -6.91 10.25 -9.94
C ASP A 372 -8.39 10.50 -10.31
N GLN A 373 -8.96 9.64 -11.16
CA GLN A 373 -10.38 9.63 -11.56
C GLN A 373 -11.25 8.65 -10.75
N GLU A 374 -10.68 7.98 -9.74
CA GLU A 374 -11.44 7.07 -8.89
C GLU A 374 -12.50 7.85 -8.10
N ILE A 375 -13.71 7.32 -8.06
CA ILE A 375 -14.84 7.94 -7.36
C ILE A 375 -14.82 7.61 -5.87
N ILE A 376 -15.33 8.52 -5.05
CA ILE A 376 -15.34 8.38 -3.58
C ILE A 376 -16.00 7.09 -3.09
N ALA A 377 -17.07 6.66 -3.75
CA ALA A 377 -17.80 5.45 -3.36
C ALA A 377 -16.92 4.19 -3.37
N LEU A 378 -15.90 4.12 -4.24
CA LEU A 378 -15.01 2.96 -4.32
C LEU A 378 -14.00 2.93 -3.15
N PHE A 379 -13.50 4.10 -2.73
CA PHE A 379 -12.68 4.21 -1.52
C PHE A 379 -13.46 3.83 -0.26
N LEU A 380 -14.72 4.27 -0.15
CA LEU A 380 -15.57 3.98 1.01
C LEU A 380 -16.04 2.52 1.05
N ASP A 381 -16.33 1.90 -0.10
CA ASP A 381 -16.57 0.45 -0.18
C ASP A 381 -15.36 -0.32 0.35
N GLU A 382 -14.15 0.08 -0.06
CA GLU A 382 -12.94 -0.58 0.38
C GLU A 382 -12.66 -0.34 1.87
N LEU A 383 -12.89 0.87 2.39
CA LEU A 383 -12.81 1.16 3.83
C LEU A 383 -13.75 0.24 4.64
N ALA A 384 -14.98 0.05 4.19
CA ALA A 384 -15.92 -0.86 4.85
C ALA A 384 -15.41 -2.30 4.87
N ARG A 385 -14.76 -2.75 3.79
CA ARG A 385 -14.15 -4.08 3.75
C ARG A 385 -12.91 -4.19 4.64
N ILE A 386 -12.13 -3.12 4.80
CA ILE A 386 -11.00 -3.06 5.75
C ILE A 386 -11.51 -3.15 7.18
N ILE A 387 -12.58 -2.41 7.52
CA ILE A 387 -13.26 -2.49 8.82
C ILE A 387 -13.71 -3.92 9.10
N TYR A 388 -14.36 -4.57 8.12
CA TYR A 388 -14.79 -5.96 8.24
C TYR A 388 -13.62 -6.92 8.48
N GLN A 389 -12.55 -6.81 7.70
CA GLN A 389 -11.39 -7.68 7.89
C GLN A 389 -10.67 -7.42 9.22
N THR A 390 -10.66 -6.17 9.69
CA THR A 390 -10.11 -5.81 11.01
C THR A 390 -10.92 -6.46 12.13
N LYS A 391 -12.26 -6.44 12.03
CA LYS A 391 -13.14 -7.18 12.95
C LYS A 391 -12.85 -8.69 12.93
N LYS A 392 -12.74 -9.30 11.74
CA LYS A 392 -12.42 -10.74 11.61
C LYS A 392 -11.07 -11.09 12.24
N ALA A 393 -10.06 -10.25 12.03
CA ALA A 393 -8.75 -10.39 12.65
C ALA A 393 -8.85 -10.32 14.18
N TYR A 394 -9.55 -9.31 14.71
CA TYR A 394 -9.82 -9.16 16.15
C TYR A 394 -10.44 -10.42 16.77
N GLU A 395 -11.51 -10.95 16.16
CA GLU A 395 -12.16 -12.17 16.63
C GLU A 395 -11.22 -13.38 16.62
N THR A 396 -10.31 -13.45 15.65
CA THR A 396 -9.34 -14.54 15.53
C THR A 396 -8.24 -14.44 16.60
N PHE A 397 -7.76 -13.23 16.90
CA PHE A 397 -6.74 -13.00 17.93
C PHE A 397 -7.29 -13.22 19.34
N LEU A 398 -8.48 -12.71 19.66
CA LEU A 398 -9.06 -12.88 20.99
C LEU A 398 -9.51 -14.31 21.29
N LYS A 399 -10.04 -15.06 20.32
CA LYS A 399 -10.50 -16.43 20.56
C LYS A 399 -9.35 -17.44 20.73
N LYS A 400 -8.12 -17.06 20.41
CA LYS A 400 -6.93 -17.91 20.54
C LYS A 400 -6.06 -17.55 21.76
N SER A 401 -6.37 -16.45 22.43
CA SER A 401 -5.71 -16.00 23.67
C SER A 401 -6.57 -16.40 24.86
#